data_AF-A0A7V7FZG8-F1
#
_entry.id   AF-A0A7V7FZG8-F1
#
_cell.length_a   1.000
_cell.length_b   1.000
_cell.length_c   1.000
_cell.angle_alpha   90.00
_cell.angle_beta   90.00
_cell.angle_gamma   90.00
#
_symmetry.space_group_name_H-M   'P 1'
#
loop_
_entity.id
_entity.type
_entity.pdbx_description
1 polymer ?
#
loop_
_entity_poly.entity_id
_entity_poly.type
_entity_poly.pdbx_seq_one_letter_code
_entity_poly.pdbx_strand_id
1 'polypeptide(L)'
;MFDIGFLELLIIGIVGLLVLGPERLPKAARTVGLWVGKIKRTVAGMQREINAQLEAEELRQKLKEQQTKLDESLNKAKRDVESIAEPSPSSRQGEGDDAKGDEANASSSSPRASARLDDALINARESSHRTAAPPTSPDDDRDAASR
;
A
#
# COMPACT_ATOMS: atom_id res chain seq x y z
N MET A 1 3.86 -10.62 -34.52
CA MET A 1 3.54 -10.07 -35.86
C MET A 1 2.62 -8.86 -35.76
N PHE A 2 2.86 -7.95 -34.80
CA PHE A 2 2.12 -6.71 -34.66
C PHE A 2 3.10 -5.54 -34.81
N ASP A 3 3.58 -5.37 -36.03
CA ASP A 3 4.40 -4.23 -36.45
C ASP A 3 3.48 -3.03 -36.70
N ILE A 4 2.77 -2.57 -35.66
CA ILE A 4 2.01 -1.31 -35.72
C ILE A 4 2.96 -0.20 -35.29
N GLY A 5 3.65 0.36 -36.27
CA GLY A 5 4.46 1.56 -36.11
C GLY A 5 3.64 2.83 -36.20
N PHE A 6 4.31 3.96 -35.98
CA PHE A 6 3.71 5.28 -36.14
C PHE A 6 3.23 5.52 -37.58
N LEU A 7 3.95 5.01 -38.57
CA LEU A 7 3.59 5.14 -39.98
C LEU A 7 2.33 4.35 -40.34
N GLU A 8 2.16 3.12 -39.87
CA GLU A 8 0.90 2.38 -40.06
C GLU A 8 -0.28 3.10 -39.39
N LEU A 9 -0.08 3.68 -38.20
CA LEU A 9 -1.16 4.39 -37.52
C LEU A 9 -1.56 5.66 -38.29
N LEU A 10 -0.59 6.36 -38.88
CA LEU A 10 -0.85 7.50 -39.77
C LEU A 10 -1.63 7.09 -41.02
N ILE A 11 -1.24 5.99 -41.68
CA ILE A 11 -1.91 5.53 -42.90
C ILE A 11 -3.37 5.13 -42.62
N ILE A 12 -3.61 4.43 -41.51
CA ILE A 12 -4.96 4.07 -41.06
C ILE A 12 -5.75 5.34 -40.71
N GLY A 13 -5.11 6.33 -40.10
CA GLY A 13 -5.71 7.65 -39.83
C GLY A 13 -6.19 8.32 -41.12
N ILE A 14 -5.33 8.41 -42.14
CA ILE A 14 -5.68 9.01 -43.44
C ILE A 14 -6.82 8.24 -44.12
N VAL A 15 -6.74 6.91 -44.16
CA VAL A 15 -7.81 6.07 -44.75
C VAL A 15 -9.11 6.24 -43.98
N GLY A 16 -9.06 6.26 -42.65
CA GLY A 16 -10.21 6.51 -41.80
C GLY A 16 -10.82 7.89 -42.04
N LEU A 17 -10.00 8.92 -42.22
CA LEU A 17 -10.45 10.27 -42.55
C LEU A 17 -11.14 10.31 -43.92
N LEU A 18 -10.67 9.54 -44.90
CA LEU A 18 -11.26 9.49 -46.24
C LEU A 18 -12.59 8.72 -46.27
N VAL A 19 -12.64 7.57 -45.59
CA VAL A 19 -13.82 6.68 -45.60
C VAL A 19 -14.93 7.23 -44.71
N LEU A 20 -14.59 7.59 -43.48
CA LEU A 20 -15.56 7.99 -42.47
C LEU A 20 -15.76 9.52 -42.45
N GLY A 21 -14.76 10.27 -42.90
CA GLY A 21 -14.76 11.73 -42.88
C GLY A 21 -14.06 12.31 -41.63
N PRO A 22 -13.44 13.50 -41.75
CA PRO A 22 -12.70 14.16 -40.66
C PRO A 22 -13.56 14.48 -39.43
N GLU A 23 -14.86 14.71 -39.61
CA GLU A 23 -15.76 15.07 -38.53
C GLU A 23 -16.22 13.86 -37.70
N ARG A 24 -16.25 12.65 -38.30
CA ARG A 24 -16.88 11.48 -37.67
C ARG A 24 -15.86 10.51 -37.07
N LEU A 25 -14.63 10.47 -37.58
CA LEU A 25 -13.51 9.73 -36.97
C LEU A 25 -13.28 10.11 -35.49
N PRO A 26 -13.13 11.39 -35.10
CA PRO A 26 -12.92 11.75 -33.70
C PRO A 26 -14.11 11.36 -32.82
N LYS A 27 -15.33 11.37 -33.35
CA LYS A 27 -16.53 10.92 -32.63
C LYS A 27 -16.50 9.40 -32.40
N ALA A 28 -16.14 8.61 -33.42
CA ALA A 28 -15.99 7.16 -33.32
C ALA A 28 -14.87 6.75 -32.36
N ALA A 29 -13.70 7.38 -32.45
CA ALA A 29 -12.56 7.14 -31.56
C ALA A 29 -12.93 7.42 -30.10
N ARG A 30 -13.69 8.49 -29.82
CA ARG A 30 -14.23 8.78 -28.48
C ARG A 30 -15.16 7.66 -27.99
N THR A 31 -16.09 7.19 -28.82
CA THR A 31 -17.00 6.11 -28.44
C THR A 31 -16.24 4.81 -28.14
N VAL A 32 -15.34 4.39 -29.03
CA VAL A 32 -14.50 3.21 -28.82
C VAL A 32 -13.64 3.37 -27.57
N GLY A 33 -13.01 4.54 -27.39
CA GLY A 33 -12.21 4.85 -26.22
C GLY A 33 -12.99 4.76 -24.91
N LEU A 34 -14.25 5.24 -24.88
CA LEU A 34 -15.12 5.10 -23.72
C LEU A 34 -15.44 3.62 -23.42
N TRP A 35 -15.68 2.81 -24.45
CA TRP A 35 -15.97 1.38 -24.28
C TRP A 35 -14.75 0.61 -23.77
N VAL A 36 -13.59 0.83 -24.40
CA VAL A 36 -12.31 0.25 -23.96
C VAL A 36 -11.98 0.70 -22.54
N GLY A 37 -12.21 1.97 -22.20
CA GLY A 37 -12.01 2.51 -20.86
C GLY A 37 -12.90 1.86 -19.81
N LYS A 38 -14.18 1.63 -20.13
CA LYS A 38 -15.12 0.90 -19.26
C LYS A 38 -14.65 -0.53 -19.02
N ILE A 39 -14.30 -1.26 -20.08
CA ILE A 39 -13.81 -2.65 -19.97
C ILE A 39 -12.54 -2.69 -19.11
N LYS A 40 -11.57 -1.81 -19.39
CA LYS A 40 -10.33 -1.72 -18.61
C LYS A 40 -10.60 -1.45 -17.13
N ARG A 41 -11.57 -0.58 -16.81
CA ARG A 41 -11.97 -0.28 -15.42
C ARG A 41 -12.58 -1.50 -14.74
N THR A 42 -13.44 -2.24 -15.42
CA THR A 42 -14.06 -3.46 -14.90
C THR A 42 -13.02 -4.55 -14.64
N VAL A 43 -12.12 -4.79 -15.61
CA VAL A 43 -11.02 -5.74 -15.47
C VAL A 43 -10.08 -5.35 -14.33
N ALA A 44 -9.74 -4.06 -14.21
CA ALA A 44 -8.91 -3.57 -13.11
C ALA A 44 -9.59 -3.74 -11.74
N GLY A 45 -10.92 -3.61 -11.66
CA GLY A 45 -11.70 -3.90 -10.45
C GLY A 45 -11.64 -5.39 -10.08
N MET A 46 -11.89 -6.27 -11.05
CA MET A 46 -11.81 -7.73 -10.85
C MET A 46 -10.41 -8.17 -10.44
N GLN A 47 -9.37 -7.64 -11.08
CA GLN A 47 -7.98 -7.96 -10.70
C GLN A 47 -7.67 -7.51 -9.27
N ARG A 48 -8.27 -6.41 -8.81
CA ARG A 48 -8.11 -5.91 -7.43
C ARG A 48 -8.82 -6.79 -6.41
N GLU A 49 -10.01 -7.27 -6.73
CA GLU A 49 -10.76 -8.23 -5.90
C GLU A 49 -10.10 -9.60 -5.87
N ILE A 50 -9.61 -10.09 -7.02
CA ILE A 50 -8.87 -11.35 -7.14
C ILE A 50 -7.55 -11.28 -6.36
N ASN A 51 -6.79 -10.19 -6.50
CA ASN A 51 -5.57 -10.00 -5.72
C ASN A 51 -5.88 -9.93 -4.22
N ALA A 52 -6.95 -9.25 -3.80
CA ALA A 52 -7.35 -9.22 -2.40
C ALA A 52 -7.77 -10.59 -1.85
N GLN A 53 -8.37 -11.45 -2.68
CA GLN A 53 -8.73 -12.82 -2.30
C GLN A 53 -7.51 -13.76 -2.26
N LEU A 54 -6.64 -13.67 -3.27
CA LEU A 54 -5.39 -14.44 -3.31
C LEU A 54 -4.46 -14.06 -2.17
N GLU A 55 -4.34 -12.76 -1.86
CA GLU A 55 -3.53 -12.28 -0.73
C GLU A 55 -4.11 -12.78 0.62
N ALA A 56 -5.44 -12.87 0.76
CA ALA A 56 -6.08 -13.46 1.92
C ALA A 56 -5.91 -14.98 2.03
N GLU A 57 -5.90 -15.70 0.91
CA GLU A 57 -5.66 -17.16 0.87
C GLU A 57 -4.19 -17.52 1.10
N GLU A 58 -3.26 -16.81 0.47
CA GLU A 58 -1.83 -16.97 0.70
C GLU A 58 -1.45 -16.64 2.15
N LEU A 59 -2.04 -15.59 2.72
CA LEU A 59 -1.81 -15.23 4.12
C LEU A 59 -2.38 -16.28 5.07
N ARG A 60 -3.57 -16.85 4.78
CA ARG A 60 -4.12 -17.99 5.52
C ARG A 60 -3.23 -19.22 5.45
N GLN A 61 -2.68 -19.52 4.28
CA GLN A 61 -1.85 -20.71 4.09
C GLN A 61 -0.51 -20.58 4.83
N LYS A 62 0.12 -19.39 4.77
CA LYS A 62 1.32 -19.09 5.57
C LYS A 62 1.07 -19.17 7.08
N LEU A 63 -0.06 -18.65 7.55
CA LEU A 63 -0.45 -18.74 8.97
C LEU A 63 -0.69 -20.19 9.42
N LYS A 64 -1.28 -21.02 8.55
CA LYS A 64 -1.54 -22.44 8.85
C LYS A 64 -0.24 -23.24 8.94
N GLU A 65 0.69 -23.03 8.01
CA GLU A 65 2.01 -23.66 8.05
C GLU A 65 2.82 -23.23 9.29
N GLN A 66 2.73 -21.96 9.68
CA GLN A 66 3.36 -21.48 10.90
C GLN A 66 2.75 -22.11 12.15
N GLN A 67 1.42 -22.23 12.23
CA GLN A 67 0.75 -22.90 13.35
C GLN A 67 1.17 -24.37 13.46
N THR A 68 1.22 -25.12 12.35
CA THR A 68 1.66 -26.52 12.38
C THR A 68 3.11 -26.67 12.84
N LYS A 69 4.01 -25.78 12.40
CA LYS A 69 5.41 -25.75 12.85
C LYS A 69 5.54 -25.38 14.33
N LEU A 70 4.71 -24.46 14.81
CA LEU A 70 4.65 -24.10 16.22
C LEU A 70 4.14 -25.26 17.07
N ASP A 71 3.04 -25.91 16.69
CA ASP A 71 2.50 -27.07 17.41
C ASP A 71 3.49 -28.24 17.45
N GLU A 72 4.22 -28.49 16.35
CA GLU A 72 5.26 -29.51 16.31
C GLU A 72 6.44 -29.16 17.24
N SER A 73 6.85 -27.88 17.24
CA SER A 73 7.92 -27.38 18.12
C SER A 73 7.50 -27.43 19.59
N LEU A 74 6.25 -27.10 19.90
CA LEU A 74 5.68 -27.20 21.24
C LEU A 74 5.56 -28.65 21.70
N ASN A 75 5.14 -29.56 20.82
CA ASN A 75 5.11 -30.99 21.14
C ASN A 75 6.52 -31.56 21.37
N LYS A 76 7.51 -31.14 20.58
CA LYS A 76 8.91 -31.51 20.82
C LYS A 76 9.41 -30.97 22.15
N ALA A 77 9.23 -29.68 22.41
CA ALA A 77 9.62 -29.07 23.68
C ALA A 77 8.92 -29.74 24.88
N LYS A 78 7.64 -30.09 24.74
CA LYS A 78 6.88 -30.80 25.76
C LYS A 78 7.42 -32.21 25.99
N ARG A 79 7.78 -32.95 24.93
CA ARG A 79 8.46 -34.25 25.05
C ARG A 79 9.86 -34.17 25.63
N ASP A 80 10.63 -33.15 25.27
CA ASP A 80 11.98 -32.94 25.80
C ASP A 80 11.93 -32.59 27.30
N VAL A 81 10.97 -31.75 27.70
CA VAL A 81 10.70 -31.45 29.12
C VAL A 81 10.18 -32.69 29.87
N GLU A 82 9.30 -33.47 29.27
CA GLU A 82 8.76 -34.69 29.89
C GLU A 82 9.83 -35.79 30.00
N SER A 83 10.75 -35.87 29.04
CA SER A 83 11.95 -36.73 29.09
C SER A 83 13.00 -36.28 30.11
N ILE A 84 12.98 -35.00 30.50
CA ILE A 84 13.81 -34.45 31.57
C ILE A 84 13.11 -34.58 32.94
N ALA A 85 11.77 -34.65 32.95
CA ALA A 85 10.96 -34.67 34.16
C ALA A 85 10.79 -36.06 34.79
N GLU A 86 11.09 -37.16 34.11
CA GLU A 86 11.13 -38.50 34.74
C GLU A 86 12.56 -39.00 35.00
N PRO A 87 12.83 -39.61 36.18
CA PRO A 87 13.96 -39.20 36.99
C PRO A 87 15.15 -40.16 36.94
N SER A 88 16.35 -39.63 37.17
CA SER A 88 17.45 -40.41 37.74
C SER A 88 18.01 -39.66 38.96
N PRO A 89 18.12 -40.33 40.13
CA PRO A 89 18.55 -39.70 41.36
C PRO A 89 20.08 -39.64 41.44
N SER A 90 20.56 -38.60 42.12
CA SER A 90 21.96 -38.28 42.46
C SER A 90 22.61 -37.27 41.54
N SER A 91 22.63 -36.01 42.01
CA SER A 91 23.87 -35.41 42.50
C SER A 91 23.53 -34.14 43.28
N ARG A 92 23.62 -34.23 44.61
CA ARG A 92 23.76 -33.09 45.51
C ARG A 92 25.19 -32.56 45.38
N GLN A 93 25.37 -31.28 45.04
CA GLN A 93 26.45 -30.36 45.48
C GLN A 93 26.27 -29.08 44.64
N GLY A 94 26.20 -27.84 45.11
CA GLY A 94 26.36 -27.18 46.41
C GLY A 94 26.38 -25.66 46.14
N GLU A 95 26.24 -24.84 47.19
CA GLU A 95 26.61 -23.41 47.35
C GLU A 95 26.68 -22.51 46.07
N GLY A 96 25.92 -21.41 45.97
CA GLY A 96 26.07 -20.25 46.85
C GLY A 96 26.66 -19.08 46.03
N ASP A 97 26.47 -17.86 46.52
CA ASP A 97 27.09 -16.58 46.08
C ASP A 97 26.40 -15.72 45.00
N ASP A 98 25.74 -14.69 45.53
CA ASP A 98 26.03 -13.27 45.33
C ASP A 98 25.20 -12.35 44.41
N ALA A 99 24.80 -11.26 45.09
CA ALA A 99 23.98 -10.16 44.69
C ALA A 99 24.80 -9.04 44.03
N LYS A 100 24.21 -8.41 43.00
CA LYS A 100 24.27 -6.98 42.61
C LYS A 100 23.71 -6.90 41.18
N GLY A 101 22.63 -6.20 40.86
CA GLY A 101 22.31 -4.82 41.25
C GLY A 101 22.77 -3.91 40.11
N ASP A 102 21.93 -3.70 39.10
CA ASP A 102 22.01 -2.54 38.19
C ASP A 102 20.67 -2.32 37.48
N GLU A 103 19.74 -1.67 38.19
CA GLU A 103 18.65 -0.91 37.59
C GLU A 103 19.05 0.57 37.67
N ALA A 104 19.45 1.17 36.55
CA ALA A 104 19.37 2.62 36.38
C ALA A 104 19.37 3.04 34.90
N ASN A 105 18.21 3.55 34.48
CA ASN A 105 18.07 4.75 33.66
C ASN A 105 18.02 4.61 32.12
N ALA A 106 16.81 4.35 31.59
CA ALA A 106 16.44 4.75 30.22
C ALA A 106 15.00 5.29 30.12
N SER A 107 14.44 5.83 31.22
CA SER A 107 13.08 6.40 31.26
C SER A 107 13.13 7.92 31.41
N SER A 108 13.60 8.63 30.38
CA SER A 108 13.48 10.11 30.31
C SER A 108 13.53 10.68 28.89
N SER A 109 12.79 10.10 27.95
CA SER A 109 12.60 10.66 26.60
C SER A 109 11.15 11.04 26.28
N SER A 110 10.35 11.39 27.31
CA SER A 110 8.93 11.78 27.15
C SER A 110 8.59 13.26 27.41
N PRO A 111 9.35 14.23 26.83
CA PRO A 111 8.76 15.52 26.49
C PRO A 111 8.88 15.89 25.01
N ARG A 112 9.77 15.23 24.25
CA ARG A 112 10.04 15.55 22.83
C ARG A 112 9.13 14.84 21.84
N ALA A 113 8.65 13.64 22.17
CA ALA A 113 7.75 12.89 21.31
C ALA A 113 6.35 13.53 21.26
N SER A 114 5.84 13.98 22.40
CA SER A 114 4.53 14.64 22.54
C SER A 114 4.46 15.95 21.75
N ALA A 115 5.47 16.81 21.89
CA ALA A 115 5.53 18.08 21.17
C ALA A 115 5.52 17.91 19.63
N ARG A 116 6.17 16.85 19.11
CA ARG A 116 6.17 16.58 17.66
C ARG A 116 4.85 16.01 17.14
N LEU A 117 4.09 15.33 17.98
CA LEU A 117 2.76 14.83 17.64
C LEU A 117 1.76 15.98 17.59
N ASP A 118 1.82 16.92 18.53
CA ASP A 118 0.96 18.11 18.56
C ASP A 118 1.19 19.02 17.35
N ASP A 119 2.45 19.28 16.98
CA ASP A 119 2.80 20.06 15.77
C ASP A 119 2.29 19.37 14.48
N ALA A 120 2.38 18.05 14.40
CA ALA A 120 1.91 17.29 13.24
C ALA A 120 0.37 17.31 13.12
N LEU A 121 -0.35 17.27 14.24
CA LEU A 121 -1.81 17.34 14.29
C LEU A 121 -2.35 18.73 13.89
N ILE A 122 -1.67 19.80 14.30
CA ILE A 122 -2.05 21.18 13.94
C ILE A 122 -1.89 21.40 12.43
N ASN A 123 -0.77 20.96 11.85
CA ASN A 123 -0.50 21.12 10.42
C ASN A 123 -1.47 20.30 9.53
N ALA A 124 -1.86 19.10 10.00
CA ALA A 124 -2.88 18.28 9.33
C ALA A 124 -4.27 18.92 9.35
N ARG A 125 -4.60 19.66 10.42
CA ARG A 125 -5.87 20.39 10.54
C ARG A 125 -5.92 21.63 9.66
N GLU A 126 -4.81 22.34 9.51
CA GLU A 126 -4.72 23.55 8.68
C GLU A 126 -4.77 23.20 7.18
N SER A 127 -4.13 22.10 6.77
CA SER A 127 -4.19 21.59 5.40
C SER A 127 -5.58 21.06 5.00
N SER A 128 -6.37 20.60 5.97
CA SER A 128 -7.75 20.11 5.73
C SER A 128 -8.78 21.24 5.55
N HIS A 129 -8.48 22.47 5.97
CA HIS A 129 -9.43 23.61 5.94
C HIS A 129 -9.19 24.62 4.80
N ARG A 130 -8.15 24.47 3.98
CA ARG A 130 -7.85 25.37 2.84
C ARG A 130 -8.50 24.99 1.51
N THR A 131 -9.32 23.94 1.43
CA THR A 131 -9.98 23.52 0.17
C THR A 131 -11.43 24.00 0.03
N ALA A 132 -11.96 24.80 0.95
CA ALA A 132 -13.33 25.32 0.86
C ALA A 132 -13.39 26.85 0.70
N ALA A 133 -12.98 27.39 -0.46
CA ALA A 133 -13.46 28.68 -0.98
C ALA A 133 -13.19 28.79 -2.49
N PRO A 134 -14.14 29.31 -3.30
CA PRO A 134 -14.00 29.37 -4.76
C PRO A 134 -13.06 30.53 -5.15
N PRO A 135 -12.27 30.43 -6.24
CA PRO A 135 -11.70 31.62 -6.84
C PRO A 135 -12.83 32.39 -7.55
N THR A 136 -13.32 33.42 -6.87
CA THR A 136 -13.94 34.60 -7.48
C THR A 136 -12.90 35.31 -8.34
N SER A 137 -13.17 35.48 -9.63
CA SER A 137 -12.61 36.62 -10.41
C SER A 137 -13.07 37.92 -9.72
N PRO A 138 -12.22 38.95 -9.59
CA PRO A 138 -12.01 39.89 -10.70
C PRO A 138 -10.63 40.60 -10.71
N ASP A 139 -10.45 41.44 -11.74
CA ASP A 139 -9.47 42.53 -11.88
C ASP A 139 -8.15 42.24 -12.62
N ASP A 140 -8.28 42.12 -13.96
CA ASP A 140 -7.26 42.55 -14.92
C ASP A 140 -7.39 44.07 -15.13
N ASP A 141 -6.69 44.85 -14.30
CA ASP A 141 -6.25 46.20 -14.64
C ASP A 141 -4.80 46.11 -15.12
N ARG A 142 -4.58 46.24 -16.44
CA ARG A 142 -3.41 46.89 -17.06
C ARG A 142 -3.47 46.90 -18.59
N ASP A 143 -3.68 48.10 -19.09
CA ASP A 143 -2.92 48.70 -20.20
C ASP A 143 -2.81 47.93 -21.52
N ALA A 144 -3.67 48.31 -22.46
CA ALA A 144 -3.33 48.36 -23.87
C ALA A 144 -3.91 49.64 -24.52
N ALA A 145 -3.09 50.69 -24.46
CA ALA A 145 -2.73 51.58 -25.55
C ALA A 145 -3.75 51.87 -26.68
N SER A 146 -4.10 53.16 -26.80
CA SER A 146 -3.93 53.93 -28.04
C SER A 146 -4.46 53.34 -29.35
N ARG A 147 -5.68 53.72 -29.73
CA ARG A 147 -6.02 54.33 -31.04
C ARG A 147 -7.49 54.71 -31.14
#